data_AF-F6EFE2-F1
#
_entry.id   AF-F6EFE2-F1
#
_cell.length_a   1.000
_cell.length_b   1.000
_cell.length_c   1.000
_cell.angle_alpha   90.00
_cell.angle_beta   90.00
_cell.angle_gamma   90.00
#
_symmetry.space_group_name_H-M   'P 1'
#
loop_
_entity.id
_entity.type
_entity.pdbx_description
1 polymer ?
#
loop_
_entity_poly.entity_id
_entity_poly.type
_entity_poly.pdbx_seq_one_letter_code
_entity_poly.pdbx_strand_id
1 'polypeptide(L)' 'MIGIPRLFLAEDAHHRGELRVLKQLPGLIAVLRDGGFTDDESLRWMYQEDPTLPGRPVDALHGHLAREVLRRAQALGF' A
#
# COMPACT_ATOMS: atom_id res chain seq x y z
N MET A 1 6.61 -19.70 -10.49
CA MET A 1 7.00 -19.02 -9.23
C MET A 1 6.30 -17.67 -9.24
N ILE A 2 5.36 -17.42 -8.34
CA ILE A 2 4.67 -16.13 -8.24
C ILE A 2 5.59 -15.21 -7.43
N GLY A 3 6.08 -14.13 -8.05
CA GLY A 3 6.94 -13.14 -7.41
C GLY A 3 6.12 -12.03 -6.75
N ILE A 4 6.72 -11.34 -5.76
CA ILE A 4 6.13 -10.15 -5.16
C ILE A 4 6.34 -8.97 -6.13
N PRO A 5 5.29 -8.23 -6.52
CA PRO A 5 5.45 -7.03 -7.34
C PRO A 5 6.44 -6.05 -6.71
N ARG A 6 7.35 -5.49 -7.53
CA ARG A 6 8.34 -4.49 -7.08
C ARG A 6 7.70 -3.28 -6.41
N LEU A 7 6.46 -2.96 -6.75
CA LEU A 7 5.68 -1.90 -6.12
C LEU A 7 5.47 -2.10 -4.61
N PHE A 8 5.59 -3.31 -4.08
CA PHE A 8 5.48 -3.57 -2.64
C PHE A 8 6.84 -3.57 -1.92
N LEU A 9 7.92 -3.28 -2.62
CA LEU A 9 9.29 -3.37 -2.11
C LEU A 9 10.01 -2.01 -2.17
N ALA A 10 10.78 -1.68 -1.14
CA ALA A 10 11.69 -0.53 -1.11
C ALA A 10 13.12 -0.99 -0.78
N GLU A 11 14.11 -0.17 -1.13
CA GLU A 11 15.49 -0.40 -0.74
C GLU A 11 15.66 -0.27 0.78
N ASP A 12 16.41 -1.20 1.37
CA ASP A 12 16.79 -1.12 2.78
C ASP A 12 17.86 -0.02 2.95
N ALA A 13 17.53 1.00 3.74
CA ALA A 13 18.45 2.09 4.04
C ALA A 13 19.71 1.63 4.80
N HIS A 14 19.64 0.50 5.51
CA HIS A 14 20.75 -0.06 6.29
C HIS A 14 21.55 -1.11 5.51
N HIS A 15 20.95 -1.73 4.48
CA HIS A 15 21.56 -2.81 3.69
C HIS A 15 21.47 -2.48 2.20
N ARG A 16 22.50 -1.81 1.68
CA ARG A 16 22.57 -1.42 0.26
C ARG A 16 22.40 -2.63 -0.66
N GLY A 17 21.43 -2.54 -1.56
CA GLY A 17 21.12 -3.59 -2.54
C GLY A 17 20.10 -4.64 -2.06
N GLU A 18 19.63 -4.54 -0.83
CA GLU A 18 18.55 -5.40 -0.32
C GLU A 18 17.18 -4.72 -0.50
N LEU A 19 16.20 -5.49 -0.94
CA LEU A 19 14.80 -5.07 -1.04
C LEU A 19 14.01 -5.59 0.16
N ARG A 20 13.22 -4.72 0.77
CA ARG A 20 12.31 -5.02 1.88
C ARG A 20 10.90 -4.63 1.53
N VAL A 21 9.92 -5.27 2.15
CA VAL A 21 8.52 -4.85 2.02
C VAL A 21 8.37 -3.41 2.51
N LEU A 22 7.56 -2.62 1.80
CA LEU A 22 7.22 -1.26 2.21
C LEU A 22 6.72 -1.23 3.65
N LYS A 23 7.31 -0.37 4.48
CA LYS A 23 7.01 -0.27 5.92
C LYS A 23 5.52 -0.05 6.20
N GLN A 24 4.85 0.69 5.33
CA GLN A 24 3.44 1.08 5.46
C GLN A 24 2.47 -0.04 5.02
N LEU A 25 2.93 -0.99 4.20
CA LEU A 25 2.06 -1.99 3.57
C LEU A 25 1.38 -2.92 4.60
N PRO A 26 2.08 -3.49 5.61
CA PRO A 26 1.41 -4.31 6.62
C PRO A 26 0.30 -3.56 7.37
N GLY A 27 0.54 -2.28 7.70
CA GLY A 27 -0.46 -1.44 8.36
C GLY A 27 -1.67 -1.15 7.47
N LEU A 28 -1.45 -0.89 6.17
CA LEU A 28 -2.53 -0.71 5.22
C LEU A 28 -3.39 -1.97 5.07
N ILE A 29 -2.76 -3.15 4.96
CA ILE A 29 -3.47 -4.43 4.83
C ILE A 29 -4.30 -4.71 6.08
N ALA A 30 -3.77 -4.44 7.27
CA ALA A 30 -4.51 -4.59 8.52
C ALA A 30 -5.77 -3.72 8.53
N VAL A 31 -5.64 -2.43 8.18
CA VAL A 31 -6.77 -1.50 8.12
C VAL A 31 -7.84 -1.94 7.13
N LEU A 32 -7.46 -2.38 5.93
CA LEU A 32 -8.42 -2.83 4.91
C LEU A 32 -9.14 -4.11 5.37
N ARG A 33 -8.42 -5.05 5.99
CA ARG A 33 -9.01 -6.28 6.56
C ARG A 33 -9.97 -5.98 7.70
N ASP A 34 -9.62 -5.05 8.60
CA ASP A 34 -10.51 -4.62 9.67
C ASP A 34 -11.78 -3.94 9.11
N GLY A 35 -11.66 -3.28 7.95
CA GLY A 35 -12.79 -2.76 7.17
C GLY A 35 -13.56 -3.81 6.35
N GLY A 36 -13.24 -5.10 6.48
CA GLY A 36 -13.94 -6.21 5.84
C GLY A 36 -13.53 -6.52 4.40
N PHE A 37 -12.45 -5.92 3.89
CA PHE A 37 -11.97 -6.17 2.53
C PHE A 37 -11.30 -7.54 2.43
N THR A 38 -11.62 -8.28 1.36
CA THR A 38 -10.86 -9.46 0.95
C THR A 38 -9.49 -9.07 0.39
N ASP A 39 -8.60 -10.06 0.19
CA ASP A 39 -7.29 -9.80 -0.43
C ASP A 39 -7.43 -9.26 -1.86
N ASP A 40 -8.39 -9.78 -2.65
CA ASP A 40 -8.69 -9.29 -4.01
C ASP A 40 -9.26 -7.86 -4.03
N GLU A 41 -10.15 -7.53 -3.09
CA GLU A 41 -10.68 -6.17 -2.95
C GLU A 41 -9.62 -5.19 -2.46
N SER A 42 -8.74 -5.63 -1.57
CA SER A 42 -7.60 -4.84 -1.09
C SER A 42 -6.65 -4.51 -2.24
N LEU A 43 -6.32 -5.51 -3.07
CA LEU A 43 -5.53 -5.30 -4.28
C LEU A 43 -6.25 -4.38 -5.26
N ARG A 44 -7.54 -4.61 -5.52
CA ARG A 44 -8.32 -3.74 -6.40
C ARG A 44 -8.32 -2.30 -5.93
N TRP A 45 -8.55 -2.06 -4.64
CA TRP A 45 -8.50 -0.73 -4.03
C TRP A 45 -7.13 -0.08 -4.20
N MET A 46 -6.05 -0.83 -3.93
CA MET A 46 -4.67 -0.31 -4.05
C MET A 46 -4.28 0.08 -5.49
N TYR A 47 -4.86 -0.59 -6.49
CA TYR A 47 -4.56 -0.38 -7.91
C TYR A 47 -5.60 0.45 -8.66
N GLN A 48 -6.72 0.82 -8.02
CA GLN A 48 -7.74 1.67 -8.62
C GLN A 48 -7.26 3.13 -8.57
N GLU A 49 -7.32 3.83 -9.70
CA GLU A 49 -7.04 5.27 -9.73
C GLU A 49 -8.08 6.03 -8.90
N ASP A 50 -7.60 6.95 -8.08
CA ASP A 50 -8.43 7.88 -7.32
C ASP A 50 -8.13 9.29 -7.86
N PRO A 51 -9.09 9.99 -8.51
CA PRO A 51 -8.84 11.31 -9.10
C PRO A 51 -8.48 12.39 -8.07
N THR A 52 -8.64 12.10 -6.77
CA THR A 52 -8.27 12.98 -5.66
C THR A 52 -6.89 12.65 -5.07
N LEU A 53 -6.17 11.69 -5.65
CA LEU A 53 -4.78 11.32 -5.36
C LEU A 53 -3.98 11.39 -6.67
N PRO A 54 -2.71 11.82 -6.67
CA PRO A 54 -1.86 11.66 -7.85
C PRO A 54 -1.55 10.17 -8.06
N GLY A 55 -2.26 9.55 -9.00
CA GLY A 55 -2.10 8.14 -9.36
C GLY A 55 -2.89 7.18 -8.48
N ARG A 56 -2.41 5.94 -8.35
CA ARG A 56 -3.08 4.89 -7.56
C ARG A 56 -2.54 4.89 -6.13
N PRO A 57 -3.31 4.41 -5.13
CA PRO A 57 -2.83 4.31 -3.75
C PRO A 57 -1.50 3.56 -3.62
N VAL A 58 -1.28 2.50 -4.39
CA VAL A 58 -0.02 1.73 -4.37
C VAL A 58 1.20 2.56 -4.80
N ASP A 59 1.04 3.50 -5.74
CA ASP A 59 2.14 4.35 -6.22
C ASP A 59 2.55 5.35 -5.13
N ALA A 60 1.57 5.85 -4.37
CA ALA A 60 1.78 6.81 -3.30
C ALA A 60 2.49 6.21 -2.07
N LEU A 61 2.51 4.88 -1.90
CA LEU A 61 3.14 4.22 -0.75
C LEU A 61 4.67 4.40 -0.71
N HIS A 62 5.31 4.66 -1.85
CA HIS A 62 6.75 4.94 -1.94
C HIS A 62 7.13 6.37 -1.56
N GLY A 63 6.14 7.26 -1.47
CA GLY A 63 6.35 8.68 -1.29
C GLY A 63 5.82 9.24 0.02
N HIS A 64 5.86 10.57 0.12
CA HIS A 64 5.32 11.33 1.25
C HIS A 64 3.80 11.19 1.43
N LEU A 65 3.09 10.69 0.41
CA LEU A 65 1.63 10.49 0.43
C LEU A 65 1.19 9.17 1.07
N ALA A 66 2.11 8.29 1.47
CA ALA A 66 1.74 7.03 2.12
C ALA A 66 0.85 7.22 3.37
N ARG A 67 1.07 8.31 4.13
CA ARG A 67 0.22 8.64 5.29
C ARG A 67 -1.22 8.99 4.90
N GLU A 68 -1.39 9.67 3.76
CA GLU A 68 -2.70 10.03 3.23
C GLU A 68 -3.45 8.78 2.74
N VAL A 69 -2.75 7.84 2.10
CA VAL A 69 -3.31 6.54 1.72
C VAL A 69 -3.82 5.77 2.93
N LEU A 70 -3.03 5.71 4.02
CA LEU A 70 -3.47 5.05 5.26
C LEU A 70 -4.69 5.73 5.87
N ARG A 71 -4.73 7.07 5.89
CA ARG A 71 -5.87 7.84 6.40
C ARG A 71 -7.14 7.54 5.62
N ARG A 72 -7.06 7.44 4.30
CA ARG A 72 -8.20 7.09 3.43
C ARG A 72 -8.68 5.67 3.68
N ALA A 73 -7.78 4.70 3.80
CA ALA A 73 -8.14 3.33 4.12
C ALA A 73 -8.86 3.25 5.48
N GLN A 74 -8.38 3.98 6.48
CA GLN A 74 -9.02 4.03 7.80
C GLN A 74 -10.44 4.58 7.72
N ALA A 75 -10.69 5.58 6.87
CA ALA A 75 -12.02 6.15 6.67
C ALA A 75 -13.03 5.20 6.01
N LEU A 76 -12.60 4.05 5.48
CA LEU A 76 -13.49 3.03 4.91
C LEU A 76 -14.01 2.03 5.97
N GLY A 77 -13.33 1.95 7.12
CA GLY A 77 -13.66 1.01 8.21
C GLY A 77 -14.55 1.59 9.32
N PHE A 78 -15.02 2.84 9.18
CA PHE A 78 -15.86 3.53 10.16
C PHE A 78 -17.16 4.05 9.53
#